data_AF-A0A9P5GN60-F1
#
_entry.id   AF-A0A9P5GN60-F1
#
_cell.length_a   1.000
_cell.length_b   1.000
_cell.length_c   1.000
_cell.angle_alpha   90.00
_cell.angle_beta   90.00
_cell.angle_gamma   90.00
#
_symmetry.space_group_name_H-M   'P 1'
#
loop_
_entity.id
_entity.type
_entity.pdbx_description
1 polymer ?
#
loop_
_entity_poly.entity_id
_entity_poly.type
_entity_poly.pdbx_seq_one_letter_code
_entity_poly.pdbx_strand_id
1 'polypeptide(L)'
;MVAYAQQLLICTGQPDWTSRIENDGENKGWGNLVRGLKSLLGRGGPYLDPFNNVLVTNSSIAPAASSSPASASAFLFPSFKYIPSIPVNKTSSPDQTTDLTTFVRAYLLPERLHDMHSSLPPAKQADMTRSPDLASNFPGVIDISHSPTVLICGHGGRDMRCGVMAPALESEFKRVLQARGFTSAGSDGTTVDGPNHANIGLISHVGGHKYAGNVIVYIPPKMTVGTSSEPHPLAGKGIWYGRIEPKHVEGLVEETILGGKVVTDHFRGGIDRSGDILRI
;
A
#
# COMPACT_ATOMS: atom_id res chain seq x y z
N MET A 1 -0.48 11.47 11.09
CA MET A 1 -0.23 10.69 9.86
C MET A 1 -0.10 11.66 8.69
N VAL A 2 0.58 11.31 7.58
CA VAL A 2 0.44 12.08 6.32
C VAL A 2 -0.89 11.63 5.70
N ALA A 3 -1.86 12.52 5.55
CA ALA A 3 -3.13 12.15 4.93
C ALA A 3 -2.90 11.73 3.47
N TYR A 4 -3.45 10.59 3.07
CA TYR A 4 -3.41 10.07 1.71
C TYR A 4 -4.80 9.57 1.32
N ALA A 5 -5.15 9.66 0.04
CA ALA A 5 -6.38 9.08 -0.49
C ALA A 5 -6.19 7.58 -0.78
N GLN A 6 -4.99 7.22 -1.24
CA GLN A 6 -4.63 5.84 -1.57
C GLN A 6 -3.15 5.59 -1.25
N GLN A 7 -2.80 4.35 -0.92
CA GLN A 7 -1.42 3.89 -0.85
C GLN A 7 -1.17 2.85 -1.93
N LEU A 8 -0.21 3.12 -2.82
CA LEU A 8 0.32 2.15 -3.76
C LEU A 8 1.60 1.55 -3.18
N LEU A 9 1.53 0.29 -2.79
CA LEU A 9 2.60 -0.46 -2.15
C LEU A 9 3.31 -1.34 -3.19
N ILE A 10 4.42 -0.87 -3.74
CA ILE A 10 5.17 -1.54 -4.79
C ILE A 10 6.00 -2.68 -4.20
N CYS A 11 5.81 -3.90 -4.71
CA CYS A 11 6.55 -5.08 -4.29
C CYS A 11 7.95 -5.07 -4.92
N THR A 12 8.99 -4.88 -4.09
CA THR A 12 10.39 -4.79 -4.57
C THR A 12 11.23 -5.99 -4.15
N GLY A 13 10.80 -6.74 -3.13
CA GLY A 13 11.54 -7.88 -2.58
C GLY A 13 12.79 -7.51 -1.79
N GLN A 14 13.06 -6.22 -1.56
CA GLN A 14 14.21 -5.74 -0.79
C GLN A 14 13.77 -5.01 0.49
N PRO A 15 14.55 -5.11 1.58
CA PRO A 15 14.15 -4.60 2.90
C PRO A 15 14.43 -3.11 3.12
N ASP A 16 15.26 -2.49 2.29
CA ASP A 16 15.65 -1.08 2.39
C ASP A 16 15.94 -0.46 1.02
N TRP A 17 16.07 0.87 0.97
CA TRP A 17 16.27 1.68 -0.23
C TRP A 17 17.18 2.87 0.08
N THR A 18 17.72 3.52 -0.96
CA THR A 18 18.36 4.81 -0.77
C THR A 18 17.34 5.86 -0.28
N SER A 19 17.82 6.95 0.33
CA SER A 19 16.98 8.03 0.90
C SER A 19 15.84 8.53 -0.01
N ARG A 20 15.97 8.34 -1.32
CA ARG A 20 15.01 8.69 -2.36
C ARG A 20 14.77 7.45 -3.22
N ILE A 21 13.61 6.82 -3.04
CA ILE A 21 13.27 5.54 -3.68
C ILE A 21 13.32 5.58 -5.22
N GLU A 22 13.20 6.77 -5.83
CA GLU A 22 13.32 6.93 -7.29
C GLU A 22 14.74 6.74 -7.83
N ASN A 23 15.75 6.81 -6.96
CA ASN A 23 17.16 6.57 -7.29
C ASN A 23 17.50 5.08 -7.30
N ASP A 24 16.63 4.22 -6.78
CA ASP A 24 16.85 2.77 -6.72
C ASP A 24 16.23 2.04 -7.93
N GLY A 25 16.53 0.73 -8.05
CA GLY A 25 15.87 -0.13 -9.02
C GLY A 25 16.17 0.24 -10.48
N GLU A 26 17.42 0.64 -10.76
CA GLU A 26 17.90 0.80 -12.13
C GLU A 26 17.70 -0.52 -12.89
N ASN A 27 17.15 -0.44 -14.11
CA ASN A 27 16.81 -1.59 -14.94
C ASN A 27 15.83 -2.61 -14.31
N LYS A 28 15.14 -2.24 -13.22
CA LYS A 28 14.07 -3.04 -12.60
C LYS A 28 12.72 -2.41 -12.90
N GLY A 29 11.71 -3.24 -13.17
CA GLY A 29 10.33 -2.79 -13.40
C GLY A 29 9.81 -1.92 -12.26
N TRP A 30 9.99 -2.33 -11.01
CA TRP A 30 9.53 -1.55 -9.86
C TRP A 30 10.21 -0.17 -9.76
N GLY A 31 11.49 -0.04 -10.11
CA GLY A 31 12.19 1.24 -10.10
C GLY A 31 11.68 2.15 -11.22
N ASN A 32 11.43 1.57 -12.40
CA ASN A 32 10.81 2.28 -13.52
C ASN A 32 9.40 2.75 -13.17
N LEU A 33 8.62 1.94 -12.44
CA LEU A 33 7.30 2.30 -11.93
C LEU A 33 7.38 3.51 -10.99
N VAL A 34 8.28 3.49 -10.00
CA VAL A 34 8.48 4.62 -9.07
C VAL A 34 8.81 5.91 -9.82
N ARG A 35 9.78 5.88 -10.74
CA ARG A 35 10.17 7.04 -11.55
C ARG A 35 9.03 7.51 -12.46
N GLY A 36 8.31 6.57 -13.06
CA GLY A 36 7.16 6.83 -13.92
C GLY A 36 6.05 7.55 -13.15
N LEU A 37 5.63 6.99 -12.01
CA LEU A 37 4.62 7.60 -11.14
C LEU A 37 5.06 8.97 -10.64
N LYS A 38 6.31 9.14 -10.23
CA LYS A 38 6.84 10.45 -9.80
C LYS A 38 6.71 11.51 -10.90
N SER A 39 6.92 11.14 -12.16
CA SER A 39 6.77 12.08 -13.28
C SER A 39 5.33 12.38 -13.67
N LEU A 40 4.39 11.48 -13.34
CA LEU A 40 2.98 11.61 -13.68
C LEU A 40 2.18 12.33 -12.59
N LEU A 41 2.40 11.93 -11.33
CA LEU A 41 1.68 12.38 -10.14
C LEU A 41 2.49 13.39 -9.30
N GLY A 42 3.81 13.48 -9.49
CA GLY A 42 4.67 14.38 -8.75
C GLY A 42 4.73 15.80 -9.32
N ARG A 43 5.61 16.64 -8.77
CA ARG A 43 5.76 18.06 -9.17
C ARG A 43 5.99 18.19 -10.68
N GLY A 44 5.10 18.92 -11.35
CA GLY A 44 5.15 19.15 -12.80
C GLY A 44 4.55 18.03 -13.66
N GLY A 45 4.04 16.96 -13.04
CA GLY A 45 3.33 15.90 -13.73
C GLY A 45 1.91 16.29 -14.14
N PRO A 46 1.37 15.71 -15.24
CA PRO A 46 0.06 16.04 -15.77
C PRO A 46 -1.12 15.72 -14.84
N TYR A 47 -0.91 14.80 -13.90
CA TYR A 47 -1.90 14.28 -12.95
C TYR A 47 -1.60 14.67 -11.50
N LEU A 48 -0.73 15.65 -11.29
CA LEU A 48 -0.53 16.23 -9.96
C LEU A 48 -1.84 16.85 -9.46
N ASP A 49 -2.37 16.31 -8.37
CA ASP A 49 -3.53 16.86 -7.67
C ASP A 49 -3.23 16.94 -6.16
N PRO A 50 -3.14 18.16 -5.58
CA PRO A 50 -2.90 18.31 -4.14
C PRO A 50 -4.03 17.76 -3.27
N PHE A 51 -5.22 17.52 -3.83
CA PHE A 51 -6.38 16.98 -3.12
C PHE A 51 -6.52 15.45 -3.25
N ASN A 52 -5.72 14.80 -4.11
CA ASN A 52 -5.68 13.35 -4.28
C ASN A 52 -4.26 12.82 -4.05
N ASN A 53 -3.82 12.82 -2.79
CA ASN A 53 -2.48 12.35 -2.43
C ASN A 53 -2.39 10.82 -2.51
N VAL A 54 -1.66 10.32 -3.53
CA VAL A 54 -1.31 8.90 -3.66
C VAL A 54 0.03 8.64 -2.98
N LEU A 55 0.00 7.96 -1.84
CA LEU A 55 1.19 7.55 -1.10
C LEU A 55 1.86 6.37 -1.83
N VAL A 56 2.94 6.63 -2.55
CA VAL A 56 3.75 5.59 -3.19
C VAL A 56 4.82 5.11 -2.22
N THR A 57 4.83 3.82 -1.92
CA THR A 57 5.83 3.18 -1.05
C THR A 57 6.38 1.92 -1.68
N ASN A 58 7.69 1.70 -1.56
CA ASN A 58 8.27 0.39 -1.84
C ASN A 58 8.08 -0.55 -0.64
N SER A 59 8.09 -1.85 -0.91
CA SER A 59 7.88 -2.92 0.06
C SER A 59 8.90 -4.06 -0.09
N SER A 60 9.26 -4.70 1.02
CA SER A 60 10.02 -5.95 1.04
C SER A 60 9.22 -7.17 0.59
N ILE A 61 7.90 -7.03 0.40
CA ILE A 61 7.08 -8.09 -0.19
C ILE A 61 7.64 -8.44 -1.58
N ALA A 62 7.75 -9.75 -1.84
CA ALA A 62 8.28 -10.27 -3.09
C ALA A 62 7.43 -9.80 -4.29
N PRO A 63 8.07 -9.41 -5.41
CA PRO A 63 7.35 -9.13 -6.64
C PRO A 63 6.63 -10.38 -7.16
N ALA A 64 5.55 -10.20 -7.92
CA ALA A 64 4.91 -11.27 -8.68
C ALA A 64 5.94 -12.05 -9.51
N ALA A 65 5.75 -13.37 -9.64
CA ALA A 65 6.63 -14.22 -10.46
C ALA A 65 6.70 -13.77 -11.94
N SER A 66 5.66 -13.07 -12.43
CA SER A 66 5.58 -12.48 -13.77
C SER A 66 6.27 -11.11 -13.92
N SER A 67 6.94 -10.62 -12.87
CA SER A 67 7.61 -9.32 -12.90
C SER A 67 8.76 -9.30 -13.90
N SER A 68 8.90 -8.20 -14.65
CA SER A 68 9.91 -8.03 -15.69
C SER A 68 10.51 -6.62 -15.63
N PRO A 69 11.52 -6.27 -16.44
CA PRO A 69 11.95 -4.88 -16.57
C PRO A 69 10.84 -3.92 -17.05
N ALA A 70 9.80 -4.45 -17.69
CA ALA A 70 8.67 -3.69 -18.24
C ALA A 70 7.40 -3.72 -17.36
N SER A 71 7.39 -4.50 -16.27
CA SER A 71 6.23 -4.66 -15.39
C SER A 71 6.62 -4.73 -13.92
N ALA A 72 5.75 -4.24 -13.04
CA ALA A 72 5.91 -4.37 -11.59
C ALA A 72 4.60 -4.84 -10.94
N SER A 73 4.66 -5.27 -9.70
CA SER A 73 3.48 -5.64 -8.92
C SER A 73 3.32 -4.74 -7.71
N ALA A 74 2.08 -4.51 -7.29
CA ALA A 74 1.79 -3.68 -6.14
C ALA A 74 0.46 -4.04 -5.48
N PHE A 75 0.34 -3.71 -4.20
CA PHE A 75 -0.94 -3.62 -3.53
C PHE A 75 -1.49 -2.18 -3.62
N LEU A 76 -2.81 -2.04 -3.68
CA LEU A 76 -3.51 -0.77 -3.66
C LEU A 76 -4.52 -0.76 -2.52
N PHE A 77 -4.29 0.16 -1.59
CA PHE A 77 -5.17 0.42 -0.45
C PHE A 77 -5.75 1.84 -0.54
N PRO A 78 -6.96 2.09 -0.01
CA PRO A 78 -7.83 1.19 0.74
C PRO A 78 -8.81 0.39 -0.15
N SER A 79 -8.54 0.25 -1.46
CA SER A 79 -9.35 -0.60 -2.34
C SER A 79 -9.14 -2.10 -2.14
N PHE A 80 -8.12 -2.50 -1.37
CA PHE A 80 -7.74 -3.90 -1.11
C PHE A 80 -7.54 -4.70 -2.39
N LYS A 81 -6.66 -4.21 -3.27
CA LYS A 81 -6.33 -4.90 -4.52
C LYS A 81 -4.86 -5.27 -4.56
N TYR A 82 -4.55 -6.40 -5.15
CA TYR A 82 -3.21 -6.74 -5.61
C TYR A 82 -3.20 -6.77 -7.13
N ILE A 83 -2.26 -6.03 -7.72
CA ILE A 83 -2.09 -5.91 -9.15
C ILE A 83 -0.76 -6.61 -9.51
N PRO A 84 -0.79 -7.82 -10.11
CA PRO A 84 0.41 -8.60 -10.36
C PRO A 84 1.27 -8.07 -11.51
N SER A 85 0.69 -7.24 -12.39
CA SER A 85 1.40 -6.68 -13.56
C SER A 85 0.91 -5.26 -13.86
N ILE A 86 1.74 -4.29 -13.54
CA ILE A 86 1.58 -2.87 -13.82
C ILE A 86 2.62 -2.50 -14.89
N PRO A 87 2.22 -2.02 -16.07
CA PRO A 87 3.14 -1.52 -17.09
C PRO A 87 3.87 -0.28 -16.58
N VAL A 88 5.17 -0.18 -16.88
CA VAL A 88 6.04 0.87 -16.32
C VAL A 88 6.43 1.92 -17.35
N ASN A 89 6.22 1.63 -18.63
CA ASN A 89 6.45 2.56 -19.74
C ASN A 89 5.29 3.55 -19.85
N LYS A 90 5.57 4.79 -20.25
CA LYS A 90 4.54 5.85 -20.41
C LYS A 90 3.99 5.97 -21.83
N THR A 91 4.65 5.34 -22.79
CA THR A 91 4.28 5.35 -24.19
C THR A 91 3.84 3.96 -24.57
N SER A 92 2.66 3.85 -25.16
CA SER A 92 2.22 2.62 -25.82
C SER A 92 3.20 2.25 -26.92
N SER A 93 3.67 1.00 -26.88
CA SER A 93 4.24 0.33 -28.06
C SER A 93 3.07 -0.12 -28.96
N PRO A 94 3.25 -0.25 -30.29
CA PRO A 94 2.21 -0.81 -31.16
C PRO A 94 1.62 -2.14 -30.66
N ASP A 95 2.44 -2.92 -29.93
CA ASP A 95 2.07 -4.23 -29.38
C ASP A 95 1.51 -4.18 -27.95
N GLN A 96 1.50 -3.01 -27.29
CA GLN A 96 1.01 -2.85 -25.91
C GLN A 96 -0.27 -2.03 -25.86
N THR A 97 -1.36 -2.68 -25.45
CA THR A 97 -2.68 -2.07 -25.29
C THR A 97 -2.80 -1.21 -24.03
N THR A 98 -1.88 -1.35 -23.07
CA THR A 98 -1.85 -0.58 -21.82
C THR A 98 -0.47 -0.04 -21.51
N ASP A 99 -0.43 1.16 -20.94
CA ASP A 99 0.78 1.81 -20.44
C ASP A 99 0.55 2.31 -19.01
N LEU A 100 1.57 2.93 -18.41
CA LEU A 100 1.50 3.45 -17.06
C LEU A 100 0.44 4.55 -16.91
N THR A 101 0.18 5.32 -17.97
CA THR A 101 -0.85 6.36 -17.97
C THR A 101 -2.24 5.73 -17.89
N THR A 102 -2.49 4.65 -18.62
CA THR A 102 -3.71 3.85 -18.51
C THR A 102 -3.91 3.33 -17.10
N PHE A 103 -2.84 2.85 -16.43
CA PHE A 103 -2.92 2.39 -15.03
C PHE A 103 -3.29 3.52 -14.06
N VAL A 104 -2.63 4.68 -14.19
CA VAL A 104 -2.93 5.86 -13.36
C VAL A 104 -4.39 6.27 -13.50
N ARG A 105 -4.90 6.35 -14.73
CA ARG A 105 -6.30 6.70 -15.01
C ARG A 105 -7.29 5.65 -14.52
N ALA A 106 -6.93 4.37 -14.59
CA ALA A 106 -7.79 3.29 -14.13
C ALA A 106 -7.92 3.25 -12.59
N TYR A 107 -6.83 3.48 -11.85
CA TYR A 107 -6.78 3.14 -10.42
C TYR A 107 -6.40 4.27 -9.45
N LEU A 108 -5.65 5.28 -9.90
CA LEU A 108 -4.98 6.23 -8.99
C LEU A 108 -5.55 7.64 -9.01
N LEU A 109 -6.21 8.04 -10.11
CA LEU A 109 -6.95 9.31 -10.14
C LEU A 109 -8.16 9.27 -9.19
N PRO A 110 -8.65 10.42 -8.70
CA PRO A 110 -9.83 10.47 -7.85
C PRO A 110 -11.11 10.11 -8.61
N GLU A 111 -12.07 9.49 -7.93
CA GLU A 111 -13.41 9.22 -8.50
C GLU A 111 -14.25 10.50 -8.60
N ARG A 112 -14.05 11.42 -7.65
CA ARG A 112 -14.65 12.75 -7.64
C ARG A 112 -13.57 13.79 -7.40
N LEU A 113 -13.51 14.80 -8.27
CA LEU A 113 -12.62 15.95 -8.07
C LEU A 113 -13.08 16.82 -6.89
N HIS A 114 -12.10 17.37 -6.19
CA HIS A 114 -12.34 18.38 -5.16
C HIS A 114 -12.96 19.65 -5.77
N ASP A 115 -13.84 20.32 -5.03
CA ASP A 115 -14.61 21.49 -5.53
C ASP A 115 -13.71 22.68 -5.95
N MET A 116 -12.45 22.69 -5.50
CA MET A 116 -11.42 23.66 -5.94
C MET A 116 -11.03 23.51 -7.42
N HIS A 117 -11.40 22.42 -8.06
CA HIS A 117 -11.21 22.20 -9.50
C HIS A 117 -12.38 22.68 -10.36
N SER A 118 -13.44 23.23 -9.75
CA SER A 118 -14.65 23.68 -10.45
C SER A 118 -14.40 24.74 -11.53
N SER A 119 -13.34 25.53 -11.42
CA SER A 119 -12.95 26.53 -12.42
C SER A 119 -12.17 25.96 -13.61
N LEU A 120 -11.77 24.68 -13.58
CA LEU A 120 -11.05 24.06 -14.68
C LEU A 120 -11.99 23.75 -15.86
N PRO A 121 -11.51 23.79 -17.12
CA PRO A 121 -12.32 23.37 -18.27
C PRO A 121 -12.80 21.91 -18.14
N PRO A 122 -14.00 21.56 -18.62
CA PRO A 122 -14.55 20.19 -18.49
C PRO A 122 -13.62 19.09 -19.01
N ALA A 123 -12.92 19.33 -20.12
CA ALA A 123 -11.94 18.39 -20.67
C ALA A 123 -10.80 18.10 -19.68
N LYS A 124 -10.28 19.14 -19.00
CA LYS A 124 -9.22 18.97 -18.01
C LYS A 124 -9.73 18.25 -16.75
N GLN A 125 -10.97 18.52 -16.34
CA GLN A 125 -11.61 17.78 -15.25
C GLN A 125 -11.74 16.29 -15.59
N ALA A 126 -12.18 15.96 -16.81
CA ALA A 126 -12.28 14.58 -17.28
C ALA A 126 -10.90 13.87 -17.29
N ASP A 127 -9.85 14.55 -17.74
CA ASP A 127 -8.48 14.02 -17.73
C ASP A 127 -7.92 13.77 -16.32
N MET A 128 -8.41 14.49 -15.32
CA MET A 128 -8.00 14.36 -13.92
C MET A 128 -8.88 13.41 -13.11
N THR A 129 -9.94 12.86 -13.70
CA THR A 129 -10.88 11.96 -13.03
C THR A 129 -10.61 10.51 -13.42
N ARG A 130 -10.80 9.58 -12.47
CA ARG A 130 -10.67 8.15 -12.70
C ARG A 130 -11.58 7.69 -13.84
N SER A 131 -11.08 6.75 -14.64
CA SER A 131 -11.85 6.07 -15.69
C SER A 131 -11.95 4.58 -15.35
N PRO A 132 -12.97 4.15 -14.57
CA PRO A 132 -13.06 2.78 -14.06
C PRO A 132 -13.12 1.71 -15.16
N ASP A 133 -13.65 2.02 -16.34
CA ASP A 133 -13.73 1.08 -17.47
C ASP A 133 -12.35 0.58 -17.91
N LEU A 134 -11.29 1.38 -17.70
CA LEU A 134 -9.91 1.02 -18.00
C LEU A 134 -9.37 -0.06 -17.06
N ALA A 135 -9.99 -0.30 -15.90
CA ALA A 135 -9.57 -1.33 -14.95
C ALA A 135 -9.63 -2.73 -15.56
N SER A 136 -10.58 -2.96 -16.48
CA SER A 136 -10.73 -4.22 -17.23
C SER A 136 -9.51 -4.59 -18.08
N ASN A 137 -8.67 -3.61 -18.42
CA ASN A 137 -7.44 -3.83 -19.19
C ASN A 137 -6.28 -4.39 -18.34
N PHE A 138 -6.48 -4.59 -17.03
CA PHE A 138 -5.50 -5.16 -16.12
C PHE A 138 -5.99 -6.52 -15.62
N PRO A 139 -5.90 -7.59 -16.44
CA PRO A 139 -6.32 -8.92 -16.04
C PRO A 139 -5.43 -9.44 -14.89
N GLY A 140 -6.01 -10.29 -14.04
CA GLY A 140 -5.29 -10.90 -12.91
C GLY A 140 -5.21 -10.03 -11.65
N VAL A 141 -5.88 -8.88 -11.62
CA VAL A 141 -6.08 -8.13 -10.37
C VAL A 141 -6.85 -9.00 -9.37
N ILE A 142 -6.34 -9.09 -8.14
CA ILE A 142 -6.90 -9.90 -7.05
C ILE A 142 -7.47 -8.97 -5.99
N ASP A 143 -8.70 -9.22 -5.55
CA ASP A 143 -9.27 -8.56 -4.37
C ASP A 143 -8.75 -9.24 -3.09
N ILE A 144 -8.03 -8.49 -2.26
CA ILE A 144 -7.54 -8.92 -0.95
C ILE A 144 -8.72 -8.92 0.03
N SER A 145 -9.33 -10.08 0.20
CA SER A 145 -10.57 -10.22 0.94
C SER A 145 -10.35 -10.67 2.38
N HIS A 146 -9.28 -11.40 2.66
CA HIS A 146 -9.13 -12.13 3.92
C HIS A 146 -7.81 -11.86 4.65
N SER A 147 -6.74 -11.54 3.92
CA SER A 147 -5.42 -11.38 4.51
C SER A 147 -5.16 -9.99 5.09
N PRO A 148 -4.99 -9.86 6.42
CA PRO A 148 -4.48 -8.62 7.00
C PRO A 148 -3.10 -8.30 6.44
N THR A 149 -2.86 -7.02 6.19
CA THR A 149 -1.58 -6.54 5.67
C THR A 149 -0.93 -5.61 6.69
N VAL A 150 0.21 -6.03 7.23
CA VAL A 150 1.01 -5.30 8.22
C VAL A 150 2.24 -4.71 7.53
N LEU A 151 2.31 -3.37 7.52
CA LEU A 151 3.38 -2.63 6.87
C LEU A 151 4.20 -1.88 7.91
N ILE A 152 5.51 -2.13 7.94
CA ILE A 152 6.42 -1.61 8.96
C ILE A 152 7.42 -0.69 8.29
N CYS A 153 7.47 0.59 8.67
CA CYS A 153 8.45 1.51 8.10
C CYS A 153 9.88 1.06 8.48
N GLY A 154 10.66 0.62 7.49
CA GLY A 154 12.03 0.11 7.65
C GLY A 154 13.09 0.88 6.86
N HIS A 155 12.75 2.06 6.34
CA HIS A 155 13.60 2.84 5.45
C HIS A 155 14.83 3.45 6.15
N GLY A 156 15.90 2.66 6.32
CA GLY A 156 17.15 3.05 6.97
C GLY A 156 17.89 4.16 6.23
N GLY A 157 17.87 4.12 4.90
CA GLY A 157 18.42 5.17 4.05
C GLY A 157 17.79 6.56 4.24
N ARG A 158 16.61 6.65 4.86
CA ARG A 158 15.91 7.91 5.15
C ARG A 158 15.79 8.22 6.65
N ASP A 159 15.57 7.22 7.49
CA ASP A 159 15.50 7.32 8.94
C ASP A 159 16.11 6.07 9.58
N MET A 160 17.35 6.21 10.07
CA MET A 160 18.11 5.10 10.67
C MET A 160 17.38 4.44 11.84
N ARG A 161 16.56 5.18 12.60
CA ARG A 161 15.81 4.61 13.72
C ARG A 161 14.75 3.62 13.24
N CYS A 162 14.11 3.91 12.11
CA CYS A 162 13.20 2.96 11.45
C CYS A 162 13.96 1.77 10.90
N GLY A 163 15.11 1.99 10.24
CA GLY A 163 15.95 0.91 9.72
C GLY A 163 16.40 -0.09 10.79
N VAL A 164 16.80 0.41 11.97
CA VAL A 164 17.23 -0.44 13.11
C VAL A 164 16.04 -1.17 13.76
N MET A 165 14.90 -0.50 13.94
CA MET A 165 13.76 -1.07 14.67
C MET A 165 12.97 -2.08 13.83
N ALA A 166 12.87 -1.87 12.51
CA ALA A 166 11.94 -2.60 11.66
C ALA A 166 12.16 -4.12 11.60
N PRO A 167 13.40 -4.66 11.52
CA PRO A 167 13.62 -6.10 11.54
C PRO A 167 13.08 -6.78 12.80
N ALA A 168 13.28 -6.16 13.98
CA ALA A 168 12.78 -6.70 15.24
C ALA A 168 11.24 -6.70 15.30
N LEU A 169 10.60 -5.65 14.79
CA LEU A 169 9.14 -5.59 14.66
C LEU A 169 8.63 -6.65 13.69
N GLU A 170 9.28 -6.81 12.53
CA GLU A 170 8.86 -7.78 11.51
C GLU A 170 8.95 -9.21 12.05
N SER A 171 10.05 -9.57 12.71
CA SER A 171 10.22 -10.88 13.36
C SER A 171 9.15 -11.12 14.41
N GLU A 172 8.83 -10.13 15.22
CA GLU A 172 7.83 -10.28 16.28
C GLU A 172 6.40 -10.40 15.73
N PHE A 173 6.04 -9.61 14.69
CA PHE A 173 4.75 -9.75 14.02
C PHE A 173 4.61 -11.15 13.39
N LYS A 174 5.66 -11.63 12.70
CA LYS A 174 5.70 -12.99 12.14
C LYS A 174 5.47 -14.03 13.23
N ARG A 175 6.22 -13.95 14.35
CA ARG A 175 6.12 -14.90 15.47
C ARG A 175 4.71 -14.93 16.07
N VAL A 176 4.14 -13.77 16.40
CA VAL A 176 2.82 -13.68 17.04
C VAL A 176 1.72 -14.13 16.08
N LEU A 177 1.71 -13.68 14.83
CA LEU A 177 0.70 -14.09 13.84
C LEU A 177 0.78 -15.59 13.52
N GLN A 178 1.97 -16.17 13.41
CA GLN A 178 2.15 -17.61 13.25
C GLN A 178 1.60 -18.40 14.44
N ALA A 179 1.83 -17.94 15.66
CA ALA A 179 1.24 -18.55 16.86
C ALA A 179 -0.30 -18.48 16.86
N ARG A 180 -0.90 -17.58 16.08
CA ARG A 180 -2.35 -17.45 15.87
C ARG A 180 -2.86 -18.12 14.59
N GLY A 181 -2.03 -18.93 13.94
CA GLY A 181 -2.41 -19.75 12.78
C GLY A 181 -2.26 -19.06 11.43
N PHE A 182 -1.67 -17.87 11.36
CA PHE A 182 -1.41 -17.19 10.09
C PHE A 182 -0.10 -17.68 9.45
N THR A 183 -0.16 -18.07 8.18
CA THR A 183 1.02 -18.13 7.32
C THR A 183 1.42 -16.70 6.93
N SER A 184 2.72 -16.43 6.87
CA SER A 184 3.22 -15.15 6.35
C SER A 184 3.67 -15.32 4.90
N ALA A 185 3.52 -14.26 4.09
CA ALA A 185 4.11 -14.18 2.75
C ALA A 185 5.62 -14.50 2.81
N GLY A 186 5.99 -15.69 2.34
CA GLY A 186 7.34 -16.24 2.44
C GLY A 186 7.41 -17.77 2.56
N SER A 187 6.33 -18.46 2.95
CA SER A 187 6.32 -19.93 3.04
C SER A 187 6.22 -20.64 1.68
N ASP A 188 5.52 -20.05 0.69
CA ASP A 188 5.42 -20.57 -0.68
C ASP A 188 5.69 -19.51 -1.77
N GLY A 189 5.67 -18.23 -1.42
CA GLY A 189 5.87 -17.10 -2.34
C GLY A 189 4.75 -16.88 -3.35
N THR A 190 3.65 -17.63 -3.25
CA THR A 190 2.56 -17.64 -4.25
C THR A 190 1.23 -17.16 -3.65
N THR A 191 1.02 -17.33 -2.35
CA THR A 191 -0.23 -16.92 -1.70
C THR A 191 -0.24 -15.43 -1.39
N VAL A 192 -1.19 -14.70 -1.97
CA VAL A 192 -1.36 -13.24 -1.80
C VAL A 192 -2.56 -12.89 -0.90
N ASP A 193 -3.61 -13.73 -0.92
CA ASP A 193 -4.80 -13.60 -0.07
C ASP A 193 -5.26 -14.99 0.40
N GLY A 194 -5.76 -15.08 1.64
CA GLY A 194 -6.32 -16.30 2.21
C GLY A 194 -6.72 -16.12 3.68
N PRO A 195 -7.69 -16.92 4.18
CA PRO A 195 -8.25 -16.78 5.54
C PRO A 195 -7.22 -16.93 6.66
N ASN A 196 -6.19 -17.74 6.45
CA ASN A 196 -5.12 -17.98 7.41
C ASN A 196 -3.78 -17.41 6.90
N HIS A 197 -3.82 -16.35 6.10
CA HIS A 197 -2.63 -15.73 5.52
C HIS A 197 -2.53 -14.26 5.92
N ALA A 198 -1.34 -13.81 6.31
CA ALA A 198 -1.04 -12.42 6.60
C ALA A 198 0.10 -11.92 5.72
N ASN A 199 -0.09 -10.74 5.13
CA ASN A 199 0.96 -10.06 4.39
C ASN A 199 1.76 -9.19 5.38
N ILE A 200 3.07 -9.40 5.47
CA ILE A 200 3.95 -8.61 6.33
C ILE A 200 5.07 -8.07 5.45
N GLY A 201 5.31 -6.76 5.50
CA GLY A 201 6.34 -6.14 4.69
C GLY A 201 6.99 -4.94 5.38
N LEU A 202 8.30 -4.82 5.23
CA LEU A 202 9.01 -3.58 5.48
C LEU A 202 8.71 -2.61 4.35
N ILE A 203 8.50 -1.34 4.67
CA ILE A 203 8.14 -0.32 3.69
C ILE A 203 9.06 0.89 3.74
N SER A 204 9.17 1.55 2.59
CA SER A 204 9.84 2.83 2.48
C SER A 204 9.13 3.90 3.33
N HIS A 205 9.86 4.96 3.67
CA HIS A 205 9.42 6.00 4.60
C HIS A 205 8.04 6.59 4.29
N VAL A 206 7.12 6.50 5.25
CA VAL A 206 5.73 7.01 5.17
C VAL A 206 5.53 8.34 5.92
N GLY A 207 6.61 9.05 6.26
CA GLY A 207 6.55 10.31 7.00
C GLY A 207 6.36 10.13 8.51
N GLY A 208 6.39 11.25 9.24
CA GLY A 208 6.34 11.23 10.72
C GLY A 208 7.69 11.07 11.40
N HIS A 209 8.74 11.72 10.87
CA HIS A 209 10.14 11.75 11.35
C HIS A 209 10.36 12.10 12.84
N LYS A 210 9.30 12.37 13.61
CA LYS A 210 9.40 12.53 15.06
C LYS A 210 9.48 11.17 15.77
N TYR A 211 9.03 10.07 15.14
CA TYR A 211 8.89 8.76 15.80
C TYR A 211 9.30 7.60 14.89
N ALA A 212 10.05 6.63 15.44
CA ALA A 212 10.27 5.32 14.86
C ALA A 212 9.11 4.36 15.20
N GLY A 213 9.12 3.16 14.63
CA GLY A 213 8.07 2.17 14.87
C GLY A 213 6.73 2.58 14.25
N ASN A 214 6.76 3.09 13.01
CA ASN A 214 5.53 3.34 12.26
C ASN A 214 5.04 2.02 11.66
N VAL A 215 3.79 1.66 11.98
CA VAL A 215 3.14 0.44 11.51
C VAL A 215 1.78 0.80 10.92
N ILE A 216 1.46 0.34 9.73
CA ILE A 216 0.14 0.46 9.12
C ILE A 216 -0.47 -0.94 9.05
N VAL A 217 -1.67 -1.12 9.58
CA VAL A 217 -2.42 -2.37 9.54
C VAL A 217 -3.66 -2.17 8.67
N TYR A 218 -3.69 -2.85 7.52
CA TYR A 218 -4.87 -2.92 6.67
C TYR A 218 -5.65 -4.19 6.98
N ILE A 219 -6.90 -4.01 7.42
CA ILE A 219 -7.82 -5.11 7.70
C ILE A 219 -8.74 -5.30 6.50
N PRO A 220 -8.76 -6.48 5.87
CA PRO A 220 -9.45 -6.67 4.61
C PRO A 220 -10.96 -6.80 4.79
N PRO A 221 -11.76 -6.57 3.73
CA PRO A 221 -13.20 -6.35 3.85
C PRO A 221 -14.00 -7.56 4.31
N LYS A 222 -13.50 -8.80 4.13
CA LYS A 222 -14.18 -10.04 4.52
C LYS A 222 -13.55 -10.71 5.74
N MET A 223 -12.64 -10.05 6.45
CA MET A 223 -12.13 -10.57 7.71
C MET A 223 -13.26 -10.60 8.76
N THR A 224 -13.29 -11.65 9.57
CA THR A 224 -14.24 -11.82 10.69
C THR A 224 -13.50 -11.83 12.02
N VAL A 225 -14.23 -11.66 13.13
CA VAL A 225 -13.67 -11.73 14.50
C VAL A 225 -13.78 -13.14 15.06
N GLY A 226 -12.67 -13.67 15.56
CA GLY A 226 -12.62 -14.97 16.24
C GLY A 226 -13.14 -16.12 15.35
N THR A 227 -13.90 -17.04 15.93
CA THR A 227 -14.56 -18.13 15.20
C THR A 227 -15.98 -17.78 14.74
N SER A 228 -16.39 -16.52 14.92
CA SER A 228 -17.72 -16.06 14.54
C SER A 228 -17.75 -15.66 13.05
N SER A 229 -18.92 -15.74 12.44
CA SER A 229 -19.16 -15.16 11.11
C SER A 229 -19.38 -13.64 11.15
N GLU A 230 -19.16 -12.99 12.30
CA GLU A 230 -19.37 -11.56 12.46
C GLU A 230 -18.27 -10.78 11.73
N PRO A 231 -18.65 -9.74 10.94
CA PRO A 231 -17.68 -8.89 10.27
C PRO A 231 -16.71 -8.22 11.25
N HIS A 232 -15.44 -8.16 10.87
CA HIS A 232 -14.45 -7.44 11.67
C HIS A 232 -14.82 -5.95 11.80
N PRO A 233 -14.87 -5.36 13.00
CA PRO A 233 -15.25 -3.95 13.19
C PRO A 233 -14.39 -2.96 12.41
N LEU A 234 -13.15 -3.34 12.10
CA LEU A 234 -12.20 -2.58 11.28
C LEU A 234 -12.11 -3.07 9.83
N ALA A 235 -12.98 -3.97 9.39
CA ALA A 235 -12.99 -4.49 8.02
C ALA A 235 -13.01 -3.34 6.99
N GLY A 236 -12.11 -3.41 6.03
CA GLY A 236 -11.94 -2.39 5.01
C GLY A 236 -11.19 -1.13 5.47
N LYS A 237 -10.58 -1.13 6.66
CA LYS A 237 -9.89 0.04 7.20
C LYS A 237 -8.37 -0.16 7.25
N GLY A 238 -7.64 0.92 7.06
CA GLY A 238 -6.21 1.03 7.36
C GLY A 238 -5.99 1.80 8.66
N ILE A 239 -5.29 1.22 9.62
CA ILE A 239 -5.02 1.81 10.93
C ILE A 239 -3.53 2.08 11.04
N TRP A 240 -3.17 3.32 11.36
CA TRP A 240 -1.77 3.74 11.43
C TRP A 240 -1.35 3.97 12.87
N TYR A 241 -0.30 3.25 13.28
CA TYR A 241 0.35 3.34 14.57
C TYR A 241 1.74 3.97 14.47
N GLY A 242 2.20 4.55 15.59
CA GLY A 242 3.58 5.01 15.75
C GLY A 242 4.12 4.70 17.15
N ARG A 243 5.44 4.81 17.31
CA ARG A 243 6.15 4.45 18.56
C ARG A 243 5.93 2.99 18.96
N ILE A 244 5.73 2.12 17.97
CA ILE A 244 5.63 0.68 18.21
C ILE A 244 7.03 0.13 18.51
N GLU A 245 7.08 -0.74 19.50
CA GLU A 245 8.25 -1.50 19.94
C GLU A 245 7.83 -2.98 19.95
N PRO A 246 8.77 -3.93 19.94
CA PRO A 246 8.44 -5.37 19.93
C PRO A 246 7.44 -5.76 21.03
N LYS A 247 7.58 -5.20 22.24
CA LYS A 247 6.67 -5.47 23.37
C LYS A 247 5.20 -5.09 23.12
N HIS A 248 4.92 -4.20 22.16
CA HIS A 248 3.57 -3.77 21.82
C HIS A 248 2.91 -4.65 20.75
N VAL A 249 3.68 -5.49 20.04
CA VAL A 249 3.21 -6.24 18.87
C VAL A 249 2.09 -7.21 19.24
N GLU A 250 2.22 -7.93 20.35
CA GLU A 250 1.18 -8.86 20.81
C GLU A 250 -0.16 -8.13 21.01
N GLY A 251 -0.15 -6.98 21.69
CA GLY A 251 -1.34 -6.16 21.87
C GLY A 251 -1.95 -5.67 20.55
N LEU A 252 -1.13 -5.30 19.56
CA LEU A 252 -1.61 -4.91 18.23
C LEU A 252 -2.27 -6.09 17.49
N VAL A 253 -1.70 -7.29 17.59
CA VAL A 253 -2.29 -8.48 16.98
C VAL A 253 -3.62 -8.81 17.65
N GLU A 254 -3.65 -8.90 18.97
CA GLU A 254 -4.85 -9.28 19.72
C GLU A 254 -5.97 -8.25 19.60
N GLU A 255 -5.68 -6.98 19.89
CA GLU A 255 -6.72 -5.96 19.95
C GLU A 255 -7.13 -5.52 18.54
N THR A 256 -6.18 -5.27 17.64
CA THR A 256 -6.48 -4.67 16.34
C THR A 256 -6.73 -5.68 15.24
N ILE A 257 -5.83 -6.65 15.05
CA ILE A 257 -5.92 -7.58 13.92
C ILE A 257 -7.01 -8.64 14.17
N LEU A 258 -7.13 -9.13 15.41
CA LEU A 258 -8.09 -10.18 15.74
C LEU A 258 -9.36 -9.62 16.40
N GLY A 259 -9.23 -8.60 17.26
CA GLY A 259 -10.30 -8.08 18.10
C GLY A 259 -11.07 -6.88 17.55
N GLY A 260 -10.62 -6.24 16.47
CA GLY A 260 -11.30 -5.08 15.88
C GLY A 260 -11.27 -3.79 16.70
N LYS A 261 -10.31 -3.64 17.62
CA LYS A 261 -10.14 -2.47 18.48
C LYS A 261 -8.83 -1.73 18.17
N VAL A 262 -8.90 -0.41 18.19
CA VAL A 262 -7.72 0.44 17.98
C VAL A 262 -6.98 0.61 19.30
N VAL A 263 -5.66 0.39 19.30
CA VAL A 263 -4.80 0.69 20.46
C VAL A 263 -4.52 2.19 20.49
N THR A 264 -5.32 2.94 21.24
CA THR A 264 -5.38 4.42 21.21
C THR A 264 -4.05 5.11 21.49
N ASP A 265 -3.26 4.57 22.41
CA ASP A 265 -2.00 5.18 22.87
C ASP A 265 -0.96 5.32 21.75
N HIS A 266 -1.05 4.45 20.74
CA HIS A 266 -0.16 4.43 19.58
C HIS A 266 -0.84 4.94 18.30
N PHE A 267 -2.14 5.22 18.34
CA PHE A 267 -2.90 5.59 17.16
C PHE A 267 -2.45 6.93 16.59
N ARG A 268 -2.29 7.00 15.27
CA ARG A 268 -1.84 8.19 14.54
C ARG A 268 -2.84 8.68 13.48
N GLY A 269 -3.92 7.95 13.30
CA GLY A 269 -4.93 8.15 12.25
C GLY A 269 -5.25 6.83 11.54
N GLY A 270 -6.31 6.86 10.73
CA GLY A 270 -6.67 5.75 9.87
C GLY A 270 -7.30 6.23 8.57
N ILE A 271 -7.67 5.28 7.72
CA ILE A 271 -8.38 5.50 6.47
C ILE A 271 -9.43 4.41 6.29
N ASP A 272 -10.62 4.76 5.80
CA ASP A 272 -11.64 3.77 5.43
C ASP A 272 -11.63 3.46 3.93
N ARG A 273 -12.56 2.60 3.48
CA ARG A 273 -12.66 2.19 2.06
C ARG A 273 -12.99 3.33 1.10
N SER A 274 -13.63 4.38 1.61
CA SER A 274 -14.00 5.57 0.85
C SER A 274 -12.81 6.50 0.62
N GLY A 275 -11.70 6.25 1.34
CA GLY A 275 -10.54 7.15 1.38
C GLY A 275 -10.66 8.24 2.44
N ASP A 276 -11.69 8.17 3.30
CA ASP A 276 -11.91 9.16 4.34
C ASP A 276 -10.97 8.92 5.52
N ILE A 277 -10.46 10.02 6.07
CA ILE A 277 -9.47 9.99 7.15
C ILE A 277 -10.17 9.79 8.49
N LEU A 278 -9.80 8.72 9.18
CA LEU A 278 -10.26 8.41 10.54
C LEU A 278 -9.39 9.12 11.58
N ARG A 279 -10.05 9.73 12.57
CA ARG A 279 -9.45 10.42 13.71
C ARG A 279 -10.21 10.04 14.98
N ILE A 280 -9.52 10.11 16.12
CA ILE A 280 -10.08 9.92 17.48
C ILE A 280 -9.93 11.25 18.19
#